data_AF-A0A660QSB6-F1
#
_entry.id   AF-A0A660QSB6-F1
#
_cell.length_a   1.000
_cell.length_b   1.000
_cell.length_c   1.000
_cell.angle_alpha   90.00
_cell.angle_beta   90.00
_cell.angle_gamma   90.00
#
_symmetry.space_group_name_H-M   'P 1'
#
loop_
_entity.id
_entity.type
_entity.pdbx_description
1 polymer ?
#
loop_
_entity_poly.entity_id
_entity_poly.type
_entity_poly.pdbx_seq_one_letter_code
_entity_poly.pdbx_strand_id
1 'polypeptide(L)'
;MQAHGPYANADVYELVEGISPDVIWFPALWPETYSYTLSIALHLGLPVVVPNIGAFVERVRNRPYSSVCNWDSDIADWRSFWRNLLGEGMPAAAGIQADGQLFDGQNTAGFYEQAYLAATRSIRGELRLETRLALGGNYHAGLPKLSRRERILAIIWRLSRSPVVARLLAMVPFRLQQAIKRRLSVRPMHDIVRRS
;
A
#
# COMPACT_ATOMS: atom_id res chain seq x y z
N MET A 1 -19.00 13.01 16.88
CA MET A 1 -17.85 12.81 15.98
C MET A 1 -18.00 13.80 14.84
N GLN A 2 -17.04 14.71 14.68
CA GLN A 2 -17.05 15.71 13.60
C GLN A 2 -16.17 15.19 12.46
N ALA A 3 -16.62 15.36 11.21
CA ALA A 3 -15.86 14.97 10.02
C ALA A 3 -15.55 16.22 9.19
N HIS A 4 -14.29 16.38 8.80
CA HIS A 4 -13.81 17.57 8.06
C HIS A 4 -13.85 17.40 6.54
N GLY A 5 -14.22 16.22 6.03
CA GLY A 5 -14.35 15.97 4.60
C GLY A 5 -13.00 15.91 3.86
N PRO A 6 -13.02 15.85 2.52
CA PRO A 6 -11.82 15.88 1.71
C PRO A 6 -11.12 17.24 1.80
N TYR A 7 -9.80 17.24 1.79
CA TYR A 7 -8.95 18.44 1.80
C TYR A 7 -7.96 18.40 0.62
N ALA A 8 -7.46 19.58 0.21
CA ALA A 8 -6.34 19.65 -0.71
C ALA A 8 -5.02 19.51 0.06
N ASN A 9 -4.04 18.78 -0.48
CA ASN A 9 -2.77 18.53 0.21
C ASN A 9 -2.02 19.81 0.59
N ALA A 10 -2.22 20.92 -0.14
CA ALA A 10 -1.60 22.20 0.18
C ALA A 10 -2.12 22.79 1.51
N ASP A 11 -3.38 22.52 1.83
CA ASP A 11 -4.07 23.13 2.97
C ASP A 11 -3.95 22.28 4.25
N VAL A 12 -3.37 21.08 4.14
CA VAL A 12 -3.42 20.08 5.22
C VAL A 12 -2.76 20.57 6.51
N TYR A 13 -1.69 21.34 6.41
CA TYR A 13 -0.97 21.86 7.58
C TYR A 13 -1.82 22.89 8.33
N GLU A 14 -2.39 23.87 7.61
CA GLU A 14 -3.28 24.88 8.19
C GLU A 14 -4.54 24.24 8.80
N LEU A 15 -5.10 23.22 8.15
CA LEU A 15 -6.25 22.50 8.66
C LEU A 15 -5.93 21.76 9.96
N VAL A 16 -4.79 21.09 10.04
CA VAL A 16 -4.38 20.38 11.27
C VAL A 16 -4.09 21.37 12.39
N GLU A 17 -3.41 22.49 12.11
CA GLU A 17 -3.19 23.56 13.09
C GLU A 17 -4.50 24.16 13.59
N GLY A 18 -5.47 24.40 12.71
CA GLY A 18 -6.80 24.90 13.08
C GLY A 18 -7.62 23.93 13.95
N ILE A 19 -7.40 22.62 13.79
CA ILE A 19 -7.97 21.60 14.68
C ILE A 19 -7.24 21.57 16.03
N SER A 20 -5.93 21.84 16.02
CA SER A 20 -5.03 21.78 17.19
C SER A 20 -5.15 20.46 17.97
N PRO A 21 -4.95 19.29 17.33
CA PRO A 21 -5.13 18.00 18.00
C PRO A 21 -4.02 17.73 19.02
N ASP A 22 -4.41 17.23 20.20
CA ASP A 22 -3.44 16.77 21.21
C ASP A 22 -2.71 15.48 20.78
N VAL A 23 -3.37 14.65 19.96
CA VAL A 23 -2.85 13.37 19.49
C VAL A 23 -3.46 13.00 18.13
N ILE A 24 -2.67 12.39 17.26
CA ILE A 24 -3.13 11.80 16.00
C ILE A 24 -3.11 10.28 16.11
N TRP A 25 -4.26 9.66 15.83
CA TRP A 25 -4.42 8.21 15.88
C TRP A 25 -4.61 7.62 14.48
N PHE A 26 -3.87 6.55 14.18
CA PHE A 26 -3.92 5.82 12.92
C PHE A 26 -4.55 4.43 13.12
N PRO A 27 -5.86 4.23 12.86
CA PRO A 27 -6.53 2.94 13.02
C PRO A 27 -6.35 2.03 11.78
N ALA A 28 -5.13 1.95 11.25
CA ALA A 28 -4.86 1.17 10.04
C ALA A 28 -4.87 -0.33 10.34
N LEU A 29 -5.70 -1.08 9.60
CA LEU A 29 -5.82 -2.55 9.70
C LEU A 29 -4.99 -3.30 8.63
N TRP A 30 -4.51 -2.58 7.62
CA TRP A 30 -3.77 -3.15 6.49
C TRP A 30 -2.37 -2.55 6.44
N PRO A 31 -1.36 -3.32 6.02
CA PRO A 31 0.00 -2.82 5.92
C PRO A 31 0.11 -1.79 4.81
N GLU A 32 0.37 -0.54 5.17
CA GLU A 32 0.74 0.51 4.23
C GLU A 32 2.25 0.49 3.96
N THR A 33 2.63 0.54 2.68
CA THR A 33 4.05 0.65 2.27
C THR A 33 4.65 2.00 2.65
N TYR A 34 3.84 3.08 2.63
CA TYR A 34 4.25 4.42 3.06
C TYR A 34 3.03 5.30 3.35
N SER A 35 2.93 5.83 4.57
CA SER A 35 1.84 6.73 4.96
C SER A 35 2.25 8.20 4.83
N TYR A 36 1.64 8.93 3.89
CA TYR A 36 1.86 10.39 3.75
C TYR A 36 1.21 11.17 4.89
N THR A 37 0.09 10.68 5.42
CA THR A 37 -0.57 11.26 6.59
C THR A 37 0.33 11.21 7.83
N LEU A 38 1.10 10.12 7.99
CA LEU A 38 2.12 10.06 9.04
C LEU A 38 3.21 11.11 8.84
N SER A 39 3.67 11.33 7.60
CA SER A 39 4.67 12.37 7.32
C SER A 39 4.22 13.76 7.79
N ILE A 40 2.94 14.08 7.60
CA ILE A 40 2.36 15.36 8.04
C ILE A 40 2.36 15.46 9.57
N ALA A 41 1.87 14.43 10.26
CA ALA A 41 1.85 14.38 11.73
C ALA A 41 3.26 14.53 12.34
N LEU A 42 4.24 13.85 11.75
CA LEU A 42 5.63 13.90 12.17
C LEU A 42 6.26 15.27 11.90
N HIS A 43 5.97 15.87 10.75
CA HIS A 43 6.44 17.21 10.39
C HIS A 43 5.95 18.28 11.37
N LEU A 44 4.69 18.18 11.80
CA LEU A 44 4.08 19.07 12.78
C LEU A 44 4.52 18.77 14.23
N GLY A 45 5.36 17.76 14.45
CA GLY A 45 5.84 17.41 15.78
C GLY A 45 4.76 16.81 16.71
N LEU A 46 3.61 16.42 16.17
CA LEU A 46 2.46 15.99 16.97
C LEU A 46 2.67 14.60 17.59
N PRO A 47 2.07 14.31 18.75
CA PRO A 47 2.02 12.96 19.30
C PRO A 47 1.25 12.00 18.38
N VAL A 48 1.76 10.78 18.18
CA VAL A 48 1.16 9.81 17.26
C VAL A 48 0.93 8.45 17.91
N VAL A 49 -0.25 7.87 17.68
CA VAL A 49 -0.59 6.48 18.02
C VAL A 49 -0.73 5.70 16.73
N VAL A 50 0.17 4.75 16.49
CA VAL A 50 0.24 3.98 15.25
C VAL A 50 0.12 2.48 15.51
N PRO A 51 -0.41 1.69 14.55
CA PRO A 51 -0.44 0.25 14.68
C PRO A 51 0.93 -0.36 14.30
N ASN A 52 1.23 -1.52 14.86
CA ASN A 52 2.46 -2.27 14.60
C ASN A 52 2.43 -3.03 13.26
N ILE A 53 2.02 -2.37 12.19
CA ILE A 53 1.86 -2.96 10.85
C ILE A 53 2.41 -2.02 9.78
N GLY A 54 3.05 -2.59 8.75
CA GLY A 54 3.62 -1.80 7.64
C GLY A 54 4.73 -0.83 8.09
N ALA A 55 4.86 0.30 7.39
CA ALA A 55 5.96 1.23 7.56
C ALA A 55 5.86 2.16 8.80
N PHE A 56 4.81 2.04 9.63
CA PHE A 56 4.62 2.92 10.78
C PHE A 56 5.71 2.74 11.83
N VAL A 57 5.99 1.48 12.22
CA VAL A 57 6.90 1.12 13.32
C VAL A 57 8.30 1.67 13.09
N GLU A 58 8.84 1.47 11.89
CA GLU A 58 10.19 1.89 11.53
C GLU A 58 10.35 3.41 11.57
N ARG A 59 9.29 4.13 11.21
CA ARG A 59 9.30 5.60 11.07
C ARG A 59 9.11 6.34 12.38
N VAL A 60 8.50 5.70 13.38
CA VAL A 60 8.31 6.29 14.73
C VAL A 60 9.33 5.76 15.74
N ARG A 61 10.24 4.87 15.32
CA ARG A 61 11.30 4.31 16.17
C ARG A 61 12.12 5.43 16.81
N ASN A 62 12.38 5.31 18.11
CA ASN A 62 13.15 6.26 18.92
C ASN A 62 12.62 7.70 18.92
N ARG A 63 11.40 7.94 18.43
CA ARG A 63 10.78 9.25 18.47
C ARG A 63 9.96 9.41 19.75
N PRO A 64 10.22 10.43 20.59
CA PRO A 64 9.36 10.76 21.72
C PRO A 64 7.90 10.97 21.30
N TYR A 65 6.97 10.78 22.23
CA TYR A 65 5.53 10.99 21.99
C TYR A 65 4.97 10.16 20.82
N SER A 66 5.48 8.94 20.67
CA SER A 66 5.01 7.98 19.69
C SER A 66 4.65 6.68 20.40
N SER A 67 3.40 6.25 20.29
CA SER A 67 2.92 4.98 20.83
C SER A 67 2.67 4.02 19.68
N VAL A 68 3.18 2.80 19.81
CA VAL A 68 2.93 1.72 18.87
C VAL A 68 2.04 0.69 19.55
N CYS A 69 0.90 0.40 18.94
CA CYS A 69 -0.10 -0.53 19.46
C CYS A 69 -0.24 -1.74 18.54
N ASN A 70 -0.82 -2.83 19.05
CA ASN A 70 -1.15 -3.97 18.19
C ASN A 70 -2.26 -3.58 17.19
N TRP A 71 -2.10 -3.94 15.92
CA TRP A 71 -3.07 -3.62 14.87
C TRP A 71 -4.39 -4.39 15.04
N ASP A 72 -4.34 -5.55 15.71
CA ASP A 72 -5.45 -6.46 15.98
C ASP A 72 -6.00 -6.32 17.41
N SER A 73 -5.64 -5.25 18.13
CA SER A 73 -6.16 -4.96 19.47
C SER A 73 -7.69 -4.88 19.49
N ASP A 74 -8.27 -5.49 20.52
CA ASP A 74 -9.71 -5.45 20.73
C ASP A 74 -10.19 -4.12 21.36
N ILE A 75 -11.50 -3.96 21.53
CA ILE A 75 -12.09 -2.74 22.09
C ILE A 75 -11.68 -2.54 23.56
N ALA A 76 -11.51 -3.61 24.33
CA ALA A 76 -11.16 -3.54 25.74
C ALA A 76 -9.70 -3.08 25.92
N ASP A 77 -8.81 -3.56 25.05
CA ASP A 77 -7.41 -3.14 24.96
C ASP A 77 -7.32 -1.66 24.59
N TRP A 78 -8.04 -1.23 23.55
CA TRP A 78 -8.06 0.19 23.16
C TRP A 78 -8.59 1.09 24.26
N ARG A 79 -9.66 0.68 24.96
CA ARG A 79 -10.20 1.44 26.09
C ARG A 79 -9.18 1.58 27.21
N SER A 80 -8.47 0.50 27.53
CA SER A 80 -7.44 0.49 28.57
C SER A 80 -6.25 1.36 28.17
N PHE A 81 -5.81 1.26 26.91
CA PHE A 81 -4.76 2.10 26.35
C PHE A 81 -5.07 3.59 26.47
N TRP A 82 -6.24 4.03 25.99
CA TRP A 82 -6.61 5.45 26.02
C TRP A 82 -6.78 5.99 27.45
N ARG A 83 -7.31 5.18 28.37
CA ARG A 83 -7.41 5.55 29.78
C ARG A 83 -6.03 5.75 30.41
N ASN A 84 -5.09 4.85 30.13
CA ASN A 84 -3.73 4.96 30.65
C ASN A 84 -3.01 6.16 30.03
N LEU A 85 -3.18 6.42 28.73
CA LEU A 85 -2.60 7.57 28.04
C LEU A 85 -3.07 8.90 28.64
N LEU A 86 -4.35 9.00 29.04
CA LEU A 86 -4.89 10.20 29.69
C LEU A 86 -4.40 10.37 31.14
N GLY A 87 -4.12 9.29 31.86
CA GLY A 87 -3.68 9.34 33.25
C GLY A 87 -2.17 9.50 33.43
N GLU A 88 -1.39 8.81 32.62
CA GLU A 88 0.08 8.69 32.75
C GLU A 88 0.84 9.43 31.63
N GLY A 89 0.13 9.89 30.60
CA GLY A 89 0.70 10.49 29.40
C GLY A 89 1.08 9.47 28.33
N MET A 90 1.65 9.95 27.23
CA MET A 90 2.14 9.09 26.15
C MET A 90 3.28 8.20 26.66
N PRO A 91 3.15 6.86 26.63
CA PRO A 91 4.27 6.00 26.94
C PRO A 91 5.40 6.27 25.94
N ALA A 92 6.64 6.34 26.44
CA ALA A 92 7.81 6.36 25.56
C ALA A 92 7.71 5.16 24.62
N ALA A 93 7.98 5.36 23.33
CA ALA A 93 7.92 4.31 22.32
C ALA A 93 8.68 3.08 22.85
N ALA A 94 7.94 2.08 23.34
CA ALA A 94 8.52 0.86 23.85
C ALA A 94 9.38 0.33 22.70
N GLY A 95 10.66 0.09 22.95
CA GLY A 95 11.65 -0.20 21.92
C GLY A 95 11.28 -1.45 21.14
N ILE A 96 10.44 -1.32 20.11
CA ILE A 96 10.13 -2.39 19.18
C ILE A 96 11.36 -2.49 18.28
N GLN A 97 12.14 -3.54 18.55
CA GLN A 97 13.19 -4.01 17.68
C GLN A 97 12.53 -4.60 16.42
N ALA A 98 12.15 -3.74 15.46
CA ALA A 98 12.00 -4.19 14.09
C ALA A 98 13.31 -4.88 13.65
N ASP A 99 13.22 -6.16 13.33
CA ASP A 99 14.28 -7.03 12.77
C ASP A 99 14.75 -6.57 11.38
N GLY A 100 14.18 -5.49 10.85
CA GLY A 100 14.61 -4.84 9.63
C GLY A 100 15.85 -3.99 9.87
N GLN A 101 16.98 -4.36 9.26
CA GLN A 101 18.08 -3.44 9.01
C GLN A 101 17.49 -2.19 8.34
N LEU A 102 17.46 -1.08 9.08
CA LEU A 102 17.20 0.22 8.50
C LEU A 102 18.22 0.40 7.38
N PHE A 103 17.76 0.49 6.13
CA PHE A 103 18.60 0.87 5.01
C PHE A 103 19.11 2.28 5.31
N ASP A 104 20.34 2.37 5.79
CA ASP A 104 21.02 3.65 6.01
C ASP A 104 21.24 4.28 4.63
N GLY A 105 20.45 5.30 4.31
CA GLY A 105 20.42 5.97 3.01
C GLY A 105 21.75 6.62 2.59
N GLN A 106 22.80 6.46 3.39
CA GLN A 106 24.12 7.00 3.12
C GLN A 106 24.94 6.20 2.09
N ASN A 107 24.49 5.02 1.67
CA ASN A 107 25.23 4.20 0.68
C ASN A 107 24.39 3.80 -0.54
N THR A 108 23.69 4.77 -1.15
CA THR A 108 22.93 4.54 -2.40
C THR A 108 23.79 4.64 -3.66
N ALA A 109 25.02 5.13 -3.56
CA ALA A 109 25.93 5.23 -4.70
C ALA A 109 26.27 3.82 -5.22
N GLY A 110 25.63 3.43 -6.33
CA GLY A 110 25.78 2.10 -6.92
C GLY A 110 24.72 1.06 -6.51
N PHE A 111 23.79 1.36 -5.59
CA PHE A 111 22.74 0.39 -5.22
C PHE A 111 21.87 0.03 -6.42
N TYR A 112 21.30 1.02 -7.11
CA TYR A 112 20.42 0.76 -8.25
C TYR A 112 21.15 0.13 -9.44
N GLU A 113 22.40 0.51 -9.67
CA GLU A 113 23.19 0.02 -10.80
C GLU A 113 23.77 -1.38 -10.58
N GLN A 114 24.19 -1.70 -9.35
CA GLN A 114 25.01 -2.88 -9.07
C GLN A 114 24.31 -3.87 -8.13
N ALA A 115 23.72 -3.38 -7.04
CA ALA A 115 23.13 -4.25 -6.01
C ALA A 115 21.67 -4.63 -6.30
N TYR A 116 20.88 -3.73 -6.89
CA TYR A 116 19.46 -3.97 -7.21
C TYR A 116 19.30 -4.96 -8.37
N LEU A 117 20.23 -4.91 -9.34
CA LEU A 117 20.29 -5.86 -10.46
C LEU A 117 21.05 -7.14 -10.11
N ALA A 118 21.66 -7.22 -8.92
CA ALA A 118 22.30 -8.44 -8.47
C ALA A 118 21.24 -9.55 -8.38
N ALA A 119 21.57 -10.72 -8.92
CA ALA A 119 20.66 -11.86 -8.90
C ALA A 119 20.30 -12.20 -7.44
N THR A 120 19.05 -11.94 -7.07
CA THR A 120 18.55 -12.33 -5.75
C THR A 120 18.50 -13.86 -5.68
N ARG A 121 18.88 -14.40 -4.53
CA ARG A 121 18.82 -15.84 -4.30
C ARG A 121 17.37 -16.29 -4.45
N SER A 122 17.07 -17.06 -5.49
CA SER A 122 15.75 -17.65 -5.67
C SER A 122 15.47 -18.59 -4.50
N ILE A 123 14.61 -18.16 -3.58
CA ILE A 123 14.11 -19.00 -2.50
C ILE A 123 13.05 -19.90 -3.14
N ARG A 124 13.45 -21.11 -3.53
CA ARG A 124 12.51 -22.16 -3.94
C ARG A 124 11.78 -22.64 -2.69
N GLY A 125 10.61 -22.07 -2.42
CA GLY A 125 9.67 -22.62 -1.45
C GLY A 125 8.88 -23.75 -2.11
N GLU A 126 8.97 -24.96 -1.57
CA GLU A 126 8.04 -26.02 -1.92
C GLU A 126 6.71 -25.74 -1.22
N LEU A 127 5.65 -25.51 -2.01
CA LEU A 127 4.30 -25.37 -1.49
C LEU A 127 3.83 -26.73 -0.98
N ARG A 128 3.77 -26.87 0.35
CA ARG A 128 3.26 -28.07 1.02
C ARG A 128 1.84 -28.39 0.52
N LEU A 129 1.56 -29.67 0.31
CA LEU A 129 0.31 -30.15 -0.30
C LEU A 129 -0.94 -29.63 0.43
N GLU A 130 -0.88 -29.57 1.76
CA GLU A 130 -1.89 -29.01 2.67
C GLU A 130 -2.25 -27.56 2.34
N THR A 131 -1.23 -26.70 2.21
CA THR A 131 -1.40 -25.28 1.84
C THR A 131 -1.98 -25.16 0.43
N ARG A 132 -1.58 -26.06 -0.49
CA ARG A 132 -2.09 -26.10 -1.86
C ARG A 132 -3.58 -26.47 -1.92
N LEU A 133 -4.03 -27.39 -1.07
CA LEU A 133 -5.43 -27.80 -0.95
C LEU A 133 -6.29 -26.72 -0.28
N ALA A 134 -5.78 -26.08 0.78
CA ALA A 134 -6.45 -24.96 1.47
C ALA A 134 -6.64 -23.74 0.55
N LEU A 135 -5.66 -23.47 -0.33
CA LEU A 135 -5.78 -22.45 -1.37
C LEU A 135 -6.78 -22.83 -2.46
N GLY A 136 -7.03 -24.12 -2.69
CA GLY A 136 -7.94 -24.62 -3.72
C GLY A 136 -9.39 -24.18 -3.53
N GLY A 137 -9.86 -24.08 -2.28
CA GLY A 137 -11.21 -23.60 -1.97
C GLY A 137 -11.41 -22.09 -2.18
N ASN A 138 -10.33 -21.30 -2.03
CA ASN A 138 -10.30 -19.86 -2.29
C ASN A 138 -9.87 -19.52 -3.73
N TYR A 139 -9.41 -20.52 -4.48
CA TYR A 139 -9.10 -20.38 -5.89
C TYR A 139 -10.41 -20.39 -6.69
N HIS A 140 -11.00 -19.21 -6.86
CA HIS A 140 -12.06 -19.03 -7.85
C HIS A 140 -11.48 -19.16 -9.26
N ALA A 141 -11.19 -20.38 -9.71
CA ALA A 141 -10.89 -20.73 -11.09
C ALA A 141 -12.16 -20.70 -11.97
N GLY A 142 -13.08 -19.75 -11.72
CA GLY A 142 -14.20 -19.49 -12.59
C GLY A 142 -13.68 -18.79 -13.84
N LEU A 143 -13.49 -19.52 -14.94
CA LEU A 143 -13.23 -18.92 -16.25
C LEU A 143 -14.27 -17.81 -16.49
N PRO A 144 -13.88 -16.53 -16.58
CA PRO A 144 -14.84 -15.45 -16.80
C PRO A 144 -15.49 -15.66 -18.17
N LYS A 145 -16.83 -15.78 -18.21
CA LYS A 145 -17.58 -15.76 -19.48
C LYS A 145 -17.45 -14.36 -20.10
N LEU A 146 -16.45 -14.20 -20.98
CA LEU A 146 -16.17 -12.94 -21.67
C LEU A 146 -17.35 -12.53 -22.57
N SER A 147 -17.82 -11.29 -22.38
CA SER A 147 -18.81 -10.63 -23.23
C SER A 147 -18.31 -10.47 -24.67
N ARG A 148 -19.21 -10.33 -25.65
CA ARG A 148 -18.85 -10.18 -27.08
C ARG A 148 -17.83 -9.06 -27.31
N ARG A 149 -17.91 -7.98 -26.52
CA ARG A 149 -17.00 -6.82 -26.58
C ARG A 149 -15.60 -7.12 -26.02
N GLU A 150 -15.51 -7.93 -24.96
CA GLU A 150 -14.23 -8.32 -24.34
C GLU A 150 -13.47 -9.32 -25.20
N ARG A 151 -14.18 -10.18 -25.95
CA ARG A 151 -13.60 -11.08 -26.95
C ARG A 151 -12.95 -10.31 -28.10
N ILE A 152 -13.62 -9.27 -28.61
CA ILE A 152 -13.07 -8.39 -29.64
C ILE A 152 -11.80 -7.70 -29.12
N LEU A 153 -11.83 -7.25 -27.85
CA LEU A 153 -10.67 -6.61 -27.23
C LEU A 153 -9.48 -7.56 -27.10
N ALA A 154 -9.70 -8.81 -26.71
CA ALA A 154 -8.66 -9.84 -26.66
C ALA A 154 -8.06 -10.16 -28.04
N ILE A 155 -8.89 -10.17 -29.09
CA ILE A 155 -8.43 -10.38 -30.48
C ILE A 155 -7.58 -9.19 -30.95
N ILE A 156 -8.03 -7.96 -30.68
CA ILE A 156 -7.27 -6.73 -30.97
C ILE A 156 -5.93 -6.77 -30.23
N TRP A 157 -5.91 -7.19 -28.97
CA TRP A 157 -4.68 -7.26 -28.16
C TRP A 157 -3.71 -8.35 -28.64
N ARG A 158 -4.24 -9.47 -29.14
CA ARG A 158 -3.44 -10.54 -29.74
C ARG A 158 -2.84 -10.09 -31.08
N LEU A 159 -3.58 -9.30 -31.86
CA LEU A 159 -3.10 -8.66 -33.09
C LEU A 159 -2.10 -7.53 -32.82
N SER A 160 -2.30 -6.74 -31.75
CA SER A 160 -1.37 -5.68 -31.32
C SER A 160 -0.04 -6.19 -30.80
N ARG A 161 0.05 -7.49 -30.51
CA ARG A 161 1.29 -8.18 -30.13
C ARG A 161 2.17 -8.54 -31.33
N SER A 162 1.72 -8.28 -32.56
CA SER A 162 2.56 -8.35 -33.75
C SER A 162 3.42 -7.07 -33.88
N PRO A 163 4.71 -7.18 -34.26
CA PRO A 163 5.63 -6.03 -34.29
C PRO A 163 5.21 -4.95 -35.31
N VAL A 164 4.44 -5.32 -36.33
CA VAL A 164 3.88 -4.39 -37.34
C VAL A 164 2.75 -3.53 -36.74
N VAL A 165 1.85 -4.15 -35.96
CA VAL A 165 0.72 -3.44 -35.34
C VAL A 165 1.17 -2.63 -34.13
N ALA A 166 2.17 -3.11 -33.37
CA ALA A 166 2.79 -2.34 -32.28
C ALA A 166 3.42 -1.02 -32.78
N ARG A 167 4.09 -1.05 -33.95
CA ARG A 167 4.62 0.15 -34.60
C ARG A 167 3.52 1.12 -35.06
N LEU A 168 2.43 0.60 -35.63
CA LEU A 168 1.26 1.41 -36.00
C LEU A 168 0.57 2.03 -34.78
N LEU A 169 0.46 1.31 -33.67
CA LEU A 169 -0.14 1.81 -32.42
C LEU A 169 0.73 2.82 -31.69
N ALA A 170 2.06 2.70 -31.80
CA ALA A 170 3.01 3.68 -31.25
C ALA A 170 2.91 5.05 -31.94
N MET A 171 2.37 5.11 -33.17
CA MET A 171 2.07 6.37 -33.86
C MET A 171 0.73 6.99 -33.45
N VAL A 172 -0.14 6.25 -32.75
CA VAL A 172 -1.47 6.76 -32.34
C VAL A 172 -1.37 7.46 -30.99
N PRO A 173 -1.81 8.73 -30.87
CA PRO A 173 -1.71 9.50 -29.63
C PRO A 173 -2.49 8.85 -28.48
N PHE A 174 -1.87 8.84 -27.29
CA PHE A 174 -2.33 8.15 -26.07
C PHE A 174 -3.78 8.44 -25.68
N ARG A 175 -4.29 9.64 -26.01
CA ARG A 175 -5.68 10.05 -25.75
C ARG A 175 -6.72 9.20 -26.50
N LEU A 176 -6.42 8.79 -27.74
CA LEU A 176 -7.31 7.94 -28.52
C LEU A 176 -7.36 6.52 -27.95
N GLN A 177 -6.19 6.00 -27.55
CA GLN A 177 -6.07 4.69 -26.91
C GLN A 177 -6.90 4.63 -25.61
N GLN A 178 -6.84 5.70 -24.82
CA GLN A 178 -7.56 5.80 -23.54
C GLN A 178 -9.08 5.96 -23.72
N ALA A 179 -9.52 6.67 -24.77
CA ALA A 179 -10.94 6.82 -25.12
C ALA A 179 -11.57 5.50 -25.59
N ILE A 180 -10.88 4.75 -26.45
CA ILE A 180 -11.31 3.42 -26.90
C ILE A 180 -11.32 2.44 -25.72
N LYS A 181 -10.29 2.49 -24.86
CA LYS A 181 -10.17 1.69 -23.64
C LYS A 181 -11.35 1.92 -22.69
N ARG A 182 -11.71 3.18 -22.41
CA ARG A 182 -12.86 3.54 -21.55
C ARG A 182 -14.21 3.12 -22.13
N ARG A 183 -14.34 3.08 -23.47
CA ARG A 183 -15.61 2.72 -24.13
C ARG A 183 -15.88 1.22 -24.19
N LEU A 184 -14.84 0.39 -24.06
CA LEU A 184 -14.93 -1.07 -24.27
C LEU A 184 -14.79 -1.91 -22.99
N SER A 185 -14.18 -1.41 -21.92
CA SER A 185 -14.00 -2.17 -20.68
C SER A 185 -13.91 -1.27 -19.45
N VAL A 186 -14.60 -1.66 -18.37
CA VAL A 186 -14.49 -1.05 -17.02
C VAL A 186 -13.59 -1.89 -16.09
N ARG A 187 -13.22 -3.12 -16.49
CA ARG A 187 -12.50 -4.08 -15.64
C ARG A 187 -10.97 -4.04 -15.82
N PRO A 188 -10.19 -4.31 -14.75
CA PRO A 188 -8.73 -4.30 -14.78
C PRO A 188 -8.15 -5.39 -15.70
N MET A 189 -7.10 -5.02 -16.42
CA MET A 189 -6.59 -5.74 -17.61
C MET A 189 -5.96 -7.13 -17.31
N HIS A 190 -5.64 -7.43 -16.05
CA HIS A 190 -4.97 -8.68 -15.66
C HIS A 190 -5.90 -9.91 -15.66
N ASP A 191 -7.22 -9.71 -15.62
CA ASP A 191 -8.21 -10.79 -15.71
C ASP A 191 -8.42 -11.35 -17.12
N ILE A 192 -8.08 -10.58 -18.17
CA ILE A 192 -8.43 -10.92 -19.56
C ILE A 192 -7.27 -11.67 -20.27
N VAL A 193 -6.03 -11.48 -19.84
CA VAL A 193 -4.84 -11.87 -20.61
C VAL A 193 -4.21 -13.21 -20.18
N ARG A 194 -4.69 -13.88 -19.12
CA ARG A 194 -4.28 -15.26 -18.82
C ARG A 194 -5.02 -16.28 -19.67
N ARG A 195 -4.67 -16.34 -20.96
CA ARG A 195 -4.88 -17.53 -21.79
C ARG A 195 -3.86 -17.59 -22.94
N SER A 196 -2.76 -18.27 -22.64
CA SER A 196 -2.15 -19.29 -23.49
C SER A 196 -1.68 -20.38 -22.57
#